data_AF-A0A9Q1LIA8-F1
#
_entry.id   AF-A0A9Q1LIA8-F1
#
_cell.length_a   1.000
_cell.length_b   1.000
_cell.length_c   1.000
_cell.angle_alpha   90.00
_cell.angle_beta   90.00
_cell.angle_gamma   90.00
#
_symmetry.space_group_name_H-M   'P 1'
#
loop_
_entity.id
_entity.type
_entity.pdbx_description
1 polymer ?
#
loop_
_entity_poly.entity_id
_entity_poly.type
_entity_poly.pdbx_seq_one_letter_code
_entity_poly.pdbx_strand_id
1 'polypeptide(L)'
;MGGGFLVGVIGVLILSHATYSTIQYRALLKITEEEFSGPPINVVIELIVSLVLCLWAAMAAPGKFKSIHPQSEENRVVALPANLDFMSFNHRGKIFPLETELKVKW
;
A
#
# COMPACT_ATOMS: atom_id res chain seq x y z
N MET A 1 2.54 0.37 10.31
CA MET A 1 3.23 1.38 9.50
C MET A 1 4.71 1.26 9.80
N GLY A 2 5.58 1.15 8.81
CA GLY A 2 7.01 1.03 9.11
C GLY A 2 7.90 1.06 7.87
N GLY A 3 8.03 -0.07 7.18
CA GLY A 3 8.99 -0.21 6.08
C GLY A 3 8.68 0.64 4.85
N GLY A 4 7.47 0.52 4.28
CA GLY A 4 7.11 1.22 3.04
C GLY A 4 7.18 2.75 3.15
N PHE A 5 6.80 3.30 4.30
CA PHE A 5 6.89 4.74 4.55
C PHE A 5 8.34 5.23 4.58
N LEU A 6 9.23 4.51 5.28
CA LEU A 6 10.65 4.87 5.33
C LEU A 6 11.31 4.80 3.95
N VAL A 7 10.99 3.76 3.17
CA VAL A 7 11.44 3.64 1.77
C VAL A 7 10.95 4.84 0.94
N GLY A 8 9.71 5.29 1.16
CA GLY A 8 9.17 6.47 0.50
C GLY A 8 9.92 7.76 0.85
N VAL A 9 10.24 7.97 2.13
CA VAL A 9 11.04 9.13 2.57
C VAL A 9 12.41 9.13 1.92
N ILE A 10 13.09 7.99 1.89
CA ILE A 10 14.40 7.84 1.22
C ILE A 10 14.26 8.12 -0.28
N GLY A 11 13.23 7.57 -0.94
CA GLY A 11 12.96 7.81 -2.36
C GLY A 11 12.80 9.29 -2.69
N VAL A 12 12.05 10.03 -1.87
CA VAL A 12 11.84 11.49 -2.03
C VAL A 12 13.10 12.30 -1.76
N LEU A 13 13.92 11.91 -0.79
CA LEU A 13 15.20 12.58 -0.53
C LEU A 13 16.16 12.43 -1.72
N ILE A 14 16.27 11.21 -2.28
CA ILE A 14 17.06 10.95 -3.49
C ILE A 14 16.49 11.73 -4.68
N LEU A 15 15.15 11.81 -4.83
CA LEU A 15 14.52 12.59 -5.89
C LEU A 15 14.89 14.08 -5.79
N SER A 16 14.87 14.61 -4.57
CA SER A 16 15.21 16.00 -4.28
C SER A 16 16.68 16.27 -4.59
N HIS A 17 17.56 15.33 -4.25
CA HIS A 17 18.99 15.40 -4.54
C HIS A 17 19.27 15.36 -6.06
N ALA A 18 18.62 14.48 -6.81
CA ALA A 18 18.75 14.44 -8.27
C ALA A 18 18.23 15.73 -8.94
N THR A 19 17.14 16.29 -8.41
CA THR A 19 16.59 17.58 -8.87
C THR A 19 17.59 18.70 -8.63
N TYR A 20 18.13 18.78 -7.42
CA TYR A 20 19.14 19.78 -7.06
C TYR A 20 20.40 19.66 -7.93
N SER A 21 20.90 18.44 -8.12
CA SER A 21 22.07 18.14 -8.97
C SER A 21 21.85 18.57 -10.41
N THR A 22 20.64 18.35 -10.96
CA THR A 22 20.29 18.79 -12.31
C THR A 22 20.26 20.32 -12.42
N ILE A 23 19.70 21.02 -11.42
CA ILE A 23 19.66 22.48 -11.38
C ILE A 23 21.08 23.06 -11.31
N GLN A 24 21.91 22.52 -10.42
CA GLN A 24 23.32 22.89 -10.27
C GLN A 24 24.11 22.69 -11.56
N TYR A 25 23.99 21.52 -12.20
CA TYR A 25 24.67 21.23 -13.46
C TYR A 25 24.26 22.22 -14.56
N ARG A 26 22.96 22.52 -14.66
CA ARG A 26 22.46 23.50 -15.62
C ARG A 26 22.95 24.92 -15.33
N ALA A 27 23.11 25.29 -14.06
CA ALA A 27 23.68 26.57 -13.67
C ALA A 27 25.16 26.67 -14.05
N LEU A 28 25.92 25.59 -13.87
CA LEU A 28 27.32 25.51 -14.25
C LEU A 28 27.52 25.68 -15.77
N LEU A 29 26.75 24.96 -16.59
CA LEU A 29 26.81 25.09 -18.05
C LEU A 29 26.54 26.52 -18.55
N LYS A 30 25.63 27.24 -17.89
CA LYS A 30 25.37 28.65 -18.20
C LYS A 30 26.57 29.55 -17.93
N ILE A 31 27.36 29.24 -16.90
CA ILE A 31 28.56 30.01 -16.53
C ILE A 31 29.72 29.68 -17.49
N THR A 32 29.82 28.43 -17.92
CA THR A 32 30.87 27.97 -18.84
C THR A 32 30.53 28.18 -20.32
N GLU A 33 29.36 28.75 -20.62
CA GLU A 33 28.83 28.95 -21.98
C GLU A 33 28.72 27.65 -22.80
N GLU A 34 28.56 26.51 -22.11
CA GLU A 34 28.38 25.21 -22.73
C GLU A 34 26.89 24.91 -23.00
N GLU A 35 26.61 24.22 -24.11
CA GLU A 35 25.26 23.82 -24.47
C GLU A 35 24.77 22.64 -23.62
N PHE A 36 23.52 22.72 -23.15
CA PHE A 36 22.91 21.62 -22.41
C PHE A 36 22.41 20.52 -23.35
N SER A 37 23.14 19.41 -23.39
CA SER A 37 22.76 18.19 -24.12
C SER A 37 21.89 17.24 -23.29
N GLY A 38 21.97 17.29 -21.96
CA GLY A 38 21.22 16.46 -21.04
C GLY A 38 21.89 16.38 -19.66
N PRO A 39 21.19 15.84 -18.65
CA PRO A 39 21.80 15.62 -17.34
C PRO A 39 22.85 14.49 -17.40
N PRO A 40 23.90 14.55 -16.57
CA PRO A 40 24.91 13.51 -16.56
C PRO A 40 24.34 12.16 -16.09
N ILE A 41 24.92 11.06 -16.59
CA ILE A 41 24.37 9.70 -16.47
C ILE A 41 24.18 9.25 -15.00
N ASN A 42 25.03 9.74 -14.10
CA ASN A 42 24.91 9.48 -12.67
C ASN A 42 23.58 10.02 -12.10
N VAL A 43 23.16 11.23 -12.49
CA VAL A 43 21.90 11.84 -12.07
C VAL A 43 20.72 11.09 -12.68
N VAL A 44 20.85 10.59 -13.92
CA VAL A 44 19.82 9.76 -14.56
C VAL A 44 19.61 8.45 -13.78
N ILE A 45 20.69 7.78 -13.39
CA ILE A 45 20.62 6.56 -12.57
C ILE A 45 19.97 6.87 -11.22
N GLU A 46 20.37 7.97 -10.57
CA GLU A 46 19.78 8.41 -9.30
C GLU A 46 18.26 8.65 -9.41
N LEU A 47 17.81 9.30 -10.49
CA LEU A 47 16.41 9.50 -10.82
C LEU A 47 15.65 8.17 -10.99
N ILE A 48 16.22 7.21 -11.73
CA ILE A 48 15.59 5.90 -11.95
C ILE A 48 15.47 5.14 -10.62
N VAL A 49 16.52 5.15 -9.80
CA VAL A 49 16.50 4.51 -8.48
C VAL A 49 15.44 5.15 -7.59
N SER A 50 15.38 6.48 -7.54
CA SER A 50 14.37 7.21 -6.79
C SER A 50 12.95 6.86 -7.25
N LEU A 51 12.70 6.81 -8.57
CA LEU A 51 11.41 6.44 -9.13
C LEU A 51 10.96 5.06 -8.66
N VAL A 52 11.84 4.07 -8.74
CA VAL A 52 11.54 2.69 -8.30
C VAL A 52 11.22 2.65 -6.81
N LEU A 53 11.97 3.35 -5.96
CA LEU A 53 11.72 3.41 -4.52
C LEU A 53 10.38 4.07 -4.20
N CYS A 54 10.06 5.18 -4.87
CA CYS A 54 8.78 5.87 -4.71
C CYS A 54 7.59 5.02 -5.16
N LEU A 55 7.71 4.32 -6.30
CA LEU A 55 6.68 3.39 -6.78
C LEU A 55 6.48 2.23 -5.81
N TRP A 56 7.57 1.65 -5.31
CA TRP A 56 7.51 0.59 -4.31
C TRP A 56 6.81 1.05 -3.02
N ALA A 57 7.19 2.22 -2.51
CA ALA A 57 6.56 2.81 -1.33
C ALA A 57 5.06 3.06 -1.54
N ALA A 58 4.67 3.55 -2.72
CA ALA A 58 3.27 3.78 -3.08
C ALA A 58 2.46 2.49 -3.13
N MET A 59 3.03 1.38 -3.62
CA MET A 59 2.36 0.07 -3.60
C MET A 59 2.28 -0.54 -2.20
N ALA A 60 3.24 -0.22 -1.32
CA ALA A 60 3.26 -0.68 0.06
C ALA A 60 2.39 0.17 1.01
N ALA A 61 1.89 1.32 0.56
CA ALA A 61 1.08 2.23 1.36
C ALA A 61 -0.38 1.76 1.57
N PRO A 62 -1.09 1.21 0.56
CA PRO A 62 -2.39 0.61 0.75
C PRO A 62 -2.37 -0.54 1.77
N GLY A 63 -3.44 -0.66 2.54
CA GLY A 63 -3.64 -1.78 3.45
C GLY A 63 -3.80 -3.11 2.71
N LYS A 64 -3.93 -4.20 3.48
CA LYS A 64 -4.21 -5.52 2.91
C LYS A 64 -5.55 -5.49 2.16
N PHE A 65 -5.59 -6.19 1.02
CA PHE A 65 -6.86 -6.47 0.35
C PHE A 65 -7.78 -7.20 1.32
N LYS A 66 -9.02 -6.72 1.43
CA LYS A 66 -10.07 -7.42 2.17
C LYS A 66 -10.83 -8.33 1.23
N SER A 67 -11.29 -9.46 1.78
CA SER A 67 -12.19 -10.35 1.06
C SER A 67 -13.46 -9.60 0.62
N ILE A 68 -14.04 -10.00 -0.51
CA ILE A 68 -15.39 -9.55 -0.92
C ILE A 68 -16.48 -10.54 -0.48
N HIS A 69 -16.08 -11.74 -0.05
CA HIS A 69 -17.00 -12.81 0.30
C HIS A 69 -17.71 -12.46 1.62
N PRO A 70 -19.06 -12.42 1.68
CA PRO A 70 -19.78 -12.03 2.89
C PRO A 70 -19.53 -12.93 4.09
N GLN A 71 -19.22 -14.22 3.85
CA GLN A 71 -18.95 -15.19 4.91
C GLN A 71 -17.45 -15.39 5.23
N SER A 72 -16.53 -14.62 4.64
CA SER A 72 -15.13 -14.68 5.08
C SER A 72 -15.01 -14.17 6.50
N GLU A 73 -14.08 -14.72 7.30
CA GLU A 73 -13.90 -14.37 8.72
C GLU A 73 -13.85 -12.85 8.99
N GLU A 74 -13.19 -12.06 8.14
CA GLU A 74 -13.09 -10.59 8.30
C GLU A 74 -14.40 -9.82 8.02
N ASN A 75 -15.31 -10.40 7.24
CA ASN A 75 -16.56 -9.76 6.79
C ASN A 75 -17.81 -10.42 7.36
N ARG A 76 -17.65 -11.60 7.99
CA ARG A 76 -18.77 -12.33 8.57
C ARG A 76 -19.35 -11.42 9.63
N VAL A 77 -20.52 -10.86 9.33
CA VAL A 77 -21.36 -10.21 10.32
C VAL A 77 -21.78 -11.33 11.28
N VAL A 78 -20.95 -11.60 12.29
CA VAL A 78 -21.35 -12.43 13.43
C VAL A 78 -22.25 -11.57 14.32
N ALA A 79 -23.33 -11.09 13.75
CA ALA A 79 -24.49 -10.73 14.54
C ALA A 79 -25.16 -12.06 14.89
N LEU A 80 -24.65 -12.75 15.91
CA LEU A 80 -25.61 -13.32 16.85
C LEU A 80 -26.54 -12.14 17.18
N PRO A 81 -27.86 -12.26 17.02
CA PRO A 81 -28.75 -11.13 17.23
C PRO A 81 -28.41 -10.55 18.61
N ALA A 82 -27.87 -9.32 18.63
CA ALA A 82 -27.39 -8.68 19.85
C ALA A 82 -28.50 -8.54 20.90
N ASN A 83 -29.74 -8.72 20.46
CA ASN A 83 -30.94 -8.84 21.26
C ASN A 83 -31.32 -10.31 21.47
N LEU A 84 -30.66 -10.96 22.43
CA LEU A 84 -31.07 -12.27 22.94
C LEU A 84 -32.53 -12.26 23.43
N ASP A 85 -32.99 -11.11 23.93
CA ASP A 85 -34.35 -10.89 24.44
C ASP A 85 -35.45 -11.03 23.36
N PHE A 86 -35.09 -10.88 22.08
CA PHE A 86 -36.01 -10.97 20.94
C PHE A 86 -35.72 -12.16 20.02
N MET A 87 -35.03 -13.18 20.54
CA MET A 87 -34.72 -14.40 19.79
C MET A 87 -36.02 -15.13 19.39
N SER A 88 -36.23 -15.35 18.09
CA SER A 88 -37.35 -16.15 17.57
C SER A 88 -36.87 -17.51 17.09
N PHE A 89 -37.48 -18.58 17.61
CA PHE A 89 -37.18 -19.96 17.23
C PHE A 89 -38.01 -20.47 16.03
N ASN A 90 -39.01 -19.69 15.58
CA ASN A 90 -39.83 -20.04 14.42
C ASN A 90 -39.24 -19.44 13.14
N HIS A 91 -38.16 -20.04 12.65
CA HIS A 91 -37.46 -19.60 11.43
C HIS A 91 -37.14 -20.78 10.49
N ARG A 92 -36.82 -20.47 9.22
CA ARG A 92 -36.44 -21.47 8.21
C ARG A 92 -35.14 -22.24 8.55
N GLY A 93 -34.31 -21.69 9.45
CA GLY A 93 -33.14 -22.37 10.00
C GLY A 93 -33.44 -23.72 10.67
N LYS A 94 -34.68 -23.92 11.14
CA LYS A 94 -35.13 -25.17 11.81
C LYS A 94 -35.09 -26.39 10.89
N ILE A 95 -35.09 -26.17 9.58
CA ILE A 95 -35.14 -27.22 8.56
C ILE A 95 -33.73 -27.75 8.26
N PHE A 96 -32.69 -26.98 8.56
CA PHE A 96 -31.31 -27.40 8.35
C PHE A 96 -30.89 -28.31 9.52
N PRO A 97 -30.21 -29.43 9.26
CA PRO A 97 -29.65 -30.26 10.32
C PRO A 97 -28.69 -29.42 11.17
N LEU A 98 -28.68 -29.65 12.49
CA LEU A 98 -27.66 -29.07 13.37
C LEU A 98 -26.31 -29.65 12.95
N GLU A 99 -25.61 -28.98 12.04
CA GLU A 99 -24.23 -29.32 11.73
C GLU A 99 -23.36 -28.78 12.88
N THR A 100 -23.36 -29.52 13.99
CA THR A 100 -22.37 -29.44 15.07
C THR A 100 -21.02 -29.96 14.58
N GLU A 101 -20.47 -29.34 13.54
CA GLU A 101 -19.04 -29.33 13.27
C GLU A 101 -18.58 -27.87 13.16
N LEU A 102 -18.72 -27.15 14.28
CA LEU A 102 -17.73 -26.15 14.64
C LEU A 102 -16.38 -26.88 14.62
N LYS A 103 -15.64 -26.77 13.50
CA LYS A 103 -14.24 -27.20 13.42
C LYS A 103 -13.45 -26.45 14.49
N VAL A 104 -13.36 -27.06 15.66
CA VAL A 104 -12.41 -26.68 16.70
C VAL A 104 -11.04 -27.07 16.14
N LYS A 105 -10.38 -26.13 15.47
CA LYS A 105 -8.98 -26.26 15.09
C LYS A 105 -8.16 -26.10 16.37
N TRP A 106 -7.65 -27.23 16.89
CA TRP A 106 -6.50 -27.23 17.80
C TRP A 106 -5.23 -26.88 17.03
#